data_AF-A0A7M7KHM3-F1
#
_entry.id   AF-A0A7M7KHM3-F1
#
_cell.length_a   1.000
_cell.length_b   1.000
_cell.length_c   1.000
_cell.angle_alpha   90.00
_cell.angle_beta   90.00
_cell.angle_gamma   90.00
#
_symmetry.space_group_name_H-M   'P 1'
#
loop_
_entity.id
_entity.type
_entity.pdbx_description
1 polymer ?
#
loop_
_entity_poly.entity_id
_entity_poly.type
_entity_poly.pdbx_seq_one_letter_code
_entity_poly.pdbx_strand_id
1 'polypeptide(L)'
;MAEEEQPPGKFLADFGDAVMEMYRKRNMFYQQNPSACEADLEKMLDAEIKRILEQFEPKLTSLKGTDKSVAFMLVGRVHNVRSTHSKLAEEFLYKAVKMNPMLSDAWNELGECYYKGGQADKALNCFQCVLKHVQDKKALRNLSIILRSQDRLTASSLQDSVQRSREALQLDFDDGASWYNLGNAYLTTFFHRGQQEKDLLQALSCYKKALHDEDQKSNPDLHYSLAEASRYTENFQTALDSYVASHRFNPSWTVPLDKADNLEMYLKELDEAVRSKGKMRPRKLEQLVKNVKPHHDKAFGGSVKKSLAELTSSDERVGVAGTAERPNVYVLLKVVATLSSRALAFTCCAVDEHLECVAVSVFNFDEGRAMAVGDTLAIARPVLRAHNVTLRGGARASFRLLRVTDPRTLAVNGRPIPNEWLAPVILKSELYNS
;
A
#
# COMPACT_ATOMS: atom_id res chain seq x y z
N MET A 1 7.05 19.72 56.31
CA MET A 1 8.01 18.91 55.54
C MET A 1 8.03 19.49 54.14
N ALA A 2 9.15 20.09 53.72
CA ALA A 2 9.29 20.51 52.34
C ALA A 2 9.35 19.23 51.49
N GLU A 3 8.38 19.03 50.60
CA GLU A 3 8.55 18.08 49.51
C GLU A 3 9.81 18.52 48.75
N GLU A 4 10.85 17.68 48.71
CA GLU A 4 12.01 17.95 47.87
C GLU A 4 11.51 18.10 46.43
N GLU A 5 11.61 19.32 45.88
CA GLU A 5 11.25 19.59 44.50
C GLU A 5 12.10 18.69 43.59
N GLN A 6 11.41 17.76 42.91
CA GLN A 6 12.03 16.89 41.93
C GLN A 6 12.78 17.72 40.88
N PRO A 7 14.04 17.37 40.52
CA PRO A 7 14.81 18.15 39.57
C PRO A 7 14.10 18.21 38.20
N PRO A 8 14.13 19.36 37.49
CA PRO A 8 13.39 19.57 36.23
C PRO A 8 13.62 18.47 35.19
N GLY A 9 14.86 17.99 35.05
CA GLY A 9 15.19 16.93 34.10
C GLY A 9 14.48 15.59 34.39
N LYS A 10 14.38 15.19 35.66
CA LYS A 10 13.66 13.95 36.03
C LYS A 10 12.15 14.12 35.83
N PHE A 11 11.61 15.28 36.18
CA PHE A 11 10.20 15.59 35.95
C PHE A 11 9.83 15.51 34.46
N LEU A 12 10.65 16.08 33.58
CA LEU A 12 10.42 16.05 32.13
C LEU A 12 10.56 14.65 31.54
N ALA A 13 11.49 13.84 32.05
CA ALA A 13 11.61 12.44 31.66
C ALA A 13 10.34 11.65 32.04
N ASP A 14 9.88 11.76 33.29
CA ASP A 14 8.67 11.10 33.76
C ASP A 14 7.44 11.54 32.95
N PHE A 15 7.36 12.82 32.57
CA PHE A 15 6.29 13.33 31.70
C PHE A 15 6.39 12.74 30.29
N GLY A 16 7.59 12.72 29.71
CA GLY A 16 7.86 12.09 28.42
C GLY A 16 7.45 10.62 28.39
N ASP A 17 7.81 9.85 29.41
CA ASP A 17 7.45 8.44 29.56
C ASP A 17 5.94 8.24 29.66
N ALA A 18 5.24 9.08 30.43
CA ALA A 18 3.78 9.04 30.52
C ALA A 18 3.10 9.31 29.17
N VAL A 19 3.63 10.25 28.38
CA VAL A 19 3.13 10.52 27.01
C VAL A 19 3.41 9.35 26.08
N MET A 20 4.61 8.77 26.11
CA MET A 20 4.95 7.59 25.29
C MET A 20 4.04 6.41 25.61
N GLU A 21 3.78 6.15 26.89
CA GLU A 21 2.88 5.07 27.32
C GLU A 21 1.44 5.31 26.86
N MET A 22 0.95 6.56 26.86
CA MET A 22 -0.36 6.88 26.31
C MET A 22 -0.46 6.55 24.80
N TYR A 23 0.55 6.90 24.01
CA TYR A 23 0.60 6.55 22.58
C TYR A 23 0.70 5.04 22.36
N ARG A 24 1.47 4.33 23.19
CA ARG A 24 1.55 2.86 23.17
C ARG A 24 0.18 2.23 23.46
N LYS A 25 -0.53 2.68 24.49
CA LYS A 25 -1.90 2.25 24.82
C LYS A 25 -2.86 2.49 23.67
N ARG A 26 -2.81 3.68 23.05
CA ARG A 26 -3.61 3.99 21.85
C ARG A 26 -3.34 2.99 20.72
N ASN A 27 -2.07 2.78 20.38
CA ASN A 27 -1.69 1.92 19.25
C ASN A 27 -2.05 0.43 19.48
N MET A 28 -2.02 -0.01 20.75
CA MET A 28 -2.31 -1.39 21.13
C MET A 28 -3.77 -1.63 21.55
N PHE A 29 -4.60 -0.58 21.52
CA PHE A 29 -5.93 -0.59 22.14
C PHE A 29 -6.82 -1.73 21.65
N TYR A 30 -7.00 -1.86 20.33
CA TYR A 30 -7.86 -2.90 19.75
C TYR A 30 -7.26 -4.30 19.81
N GLN A 31 -5.93 -4.41 19.90
CA GLN A 31 -5.29 -5.70 20.13
C GLN A 31 -5.59 -6.22 21.55
N GLN A 32 -5.62 -5.32 22.53
CA GLN A 32 -5.95 -5.64 23.91
C GLN A 32 -7.47 -5.72 24.16
N ASN A 33 -8.26 -5.04 23.32
CA ASN A 33 -9.72 -4.97 23.42
C ASN A 33 -10.38 -5.26 22.05
N PRO A 34 -10.38 -6.51 21.55
CA PRO A 34 -10.81 -6.83 20.19
C PRO A 34 -12.29 -6.53 19.87
N SER A 35 -13.13 -6.39 20.91
CA SER A 35 -14.56 -6.07 20.76
C SER A 35 -14.90 -4.61 21.04
N ALA A 36 -13.89 -3.78 21.34
CA ALA A 36 -14.09 -2.37 21.64
C ALA A 36 -14.46 -1.59 20.37
N CYS A 37 -15.31 -0.58 20.55
CA CYS A 37 -15.64 0.38 19.50
C CYS A 37 -14.82 1.67 19.64
N GLU A 38 -14.96 2.58 18.68
CA GLU A 38 -14.26 3.87 18.70
C GLU A 38 -14.59 4.71 19.93
N ALA A 39 -15.82 4.64 20.44
CA ALA A 39 -16.20 5.35 21.66
C ALA A 39 -15.44 4.85 22.91
N ASP A 40 -15.06 3.57 22.95
CA ASP A 40 -14.26 3.01 24.03
C ASP A 40 -12.81 3.51 23.95
N LEU A 41 -12.25 3.62 22.74
CA LEU A 41 -10.93 4.22 22.51
C LEU A 41 -10.92 5.68 22.96
N GLU A 42 -11.91 6.46 22.54
CA GLU A 42 -12.03 7.88 22.91
C GLU A 42 -12.15 8.07 24.42
N LYS A 43 -12.95 7.22 25.09
CA LYS A 43 -13.07 7.22 26.55
C LYS A 43 -11.73 6.92 27.25
N MET A 44 -10.95 5.98 26.71
CA MET A 44 -9.61 5.68 27.23
C MET A 44 -8.65 6.86 27.05
N LEU A 45 -8.66 7.48 25.86
CA LEU A 45 -7.84 8.66 25.58
C LEU A 45 -8.20 9.85 26.48
N ASP A 46 -9.48 10.13 26.69
CA ASP A 46 -9.93 11.19 27.60
C ASP A 46 -9.46 10.96 29.03
N ALA A 47 -9.53 9.71 29.51
CA ALA A 47 -9.05 9.36 30.84
C ALA A 47 -7.54 9.53 30.99
N GLU A 48 -6.75 9.10 29.99
CA GLU A 48 -5.29 9.27 30.00
C GLU A 48 -4.87 10.73 29.88
N ILE A 49 -5.50 11.51 28.98
CA ILE A 49 -5.26 12.95 28.84
C ILE A 49 -5.49 13.65 30.19
N LYS A 50 -6.65 13.41 30.81
CA LYS A 50 -6.98 14.00 32.11
C LYS A 50 -5.95 13.62 33.17
N ARG A 51 -5.63 12.33 33.30
CA ARG A 51 -4.67 11.81 34.29
C ARG A 51 -3.30 12.47 34.13
N ILE A 52 -2.80 12.55 32.90
CA ILE A 52 -1.48 13.13 32.60
C ILE A 52 -1.49 14.63 32.89
N LEU A 53 -2.49 15.38 32.43
CA LEU A 53 -2.54 16.83 32.64
C LEU A 53 -2.72 17.19 34.12
N GLU A 54 -3.57 16.48 34.87
CA GLU A 54 -3.72 16.68 36.33
C GLU A 54 -2.39 16.47 37.08
N GLN A 55 -1.57 15.51 36.63
CA GLN A 55 -0.29 15.19 37.24
C GLN A 55 0.82 16.20 36.90
N PHE A 56 0.92 16.61 35.63
CA PHE A 56 2.09 17.33 35.14
C PHE A 56 1.84 18.83 34.91
N GLU A 57 0.64 19.25 34.51
CA GLU A 57 0.33 20.63 34.14
C GLU A 57 0.57 21.66 35.26
N PRO A 58 0.24 21.40 36.55
CA PRO A 58 0.43 22.39 37.62
C PRO A 58 1.88 22.88 37.78
N LYS A 59 2.86 22.02 37.47
CA LYS A 59 4.30 22.31 37.60
C LYS A 59 4.87 23.12 36.42
N LEU A 60 4.12 23.35 35.34
CA LEU A 60 4.61 24.14 34.20
C LEU A 60 4.94 25.60 34.57
N THR A 61 4.29 26.12 35.62
CA THR A 61 4.50 27.50 36.07
C THR A 61 5.89 27.73 36.66
N SER A 62 6.47 26.72 37.33
CA SER A 62 7.79 26.79 37.94
C SER A 62 8.94 26.59 36.93
N LEU A 63 8.68 25.88 35.84
CA LEU A 63 9.66 25.68 34.76
C LEU A 63 9.97 26.98 34.01
N LYS A 64 11.21 27.09 33.49
CA LYS A 64 11.70 28.24 32.71
C LYS A 64 12.52 27.77 31.50
N GLY A 65 12.71 28.67 30.54
CA GLY A 65 13.61 28.46 29.41
C GLY A 65 13.35 27.17 28.62
N THR A 66 14.42 26.42 28.37
CA THR A 66 14.39 25.15 27.63
C THR A 66 13.46 24.12 28.28
N ASP A 67 13.48 23.98 29.60
CA ASP A 67 12.66 22.99 30.30
C ASP A 67 11.17 23.26 30.13
N LYS A 68 10.77 24.54 30.19
CA LYS A 68 9.39 24.94 29.94
C LYS A 68 8.97 24.72 28.49
N SER A 69 9.88 24.92 27.53
CA SER A 69 9.60 24.62 26.11
C SER A 69 9.35 23.14 25.87
N VAL A 70 10.10 22.24 26.54
CA VAL A 70 9.88 20.80 26.47
C VAL A 70 8.55 20.42 27.12
N ALA A 71 8.22 20.98 28.29
CA ALA A 71 6.93 20.74 28.94
C ALA A 71 5.74 21.19 28.07
N PHE A 72 5.83 22.35 27.42
CA PHE A 72 4.79 22.80 26.47
C PHE A 72 4.68 21.87 25.25
N MET A 73 5.81 21.38 24.74
CA MET A 73 5.80 20.39 23.66
C MET A 73 5.08 19.11 24.11
N LEU A 74 5.35 18.61 25.32
CA LEU A 74 4.71 17.41 25.86
C LEU A 74 3.20 17.60 26.08
N VAL A 75 2.74 18.73 26.61
CA VAL A 75 1.31 19.06 26.69
C VAL A 75 0.68 19.11 25.29
N GLY A 76 1.38 19.72 24.33
CA GLY A 76 1.00 19.72 22.93
C GLY A 76 0.79 18.31 22.37
N ARG A 77 1.72 17.39 22.65
CA ARG A 77 1.64 15.97 22.27
C ARG A 77 0.47 15.26 22.92
N VAL A 78 0.19 15.53 24.20
CA VAL A 78 -0.99 14.97 24.90
C VAL A 78 -2.26 15.31 24.13
N HIS A 79 -2.41 16.57 23.72
CA HIS A 79 -3.56 17.01 22.94
C HIS A 79 -3.53 16.57 21.46
N ASN A 80 -2.37 16.15 20.93
CA ASN A 80 -2.17 15.70 19.55
C ASN A 80 -2.32 14.17 19.40
N VAL A 81 -2.73 13.45 20.45
CA VAL A 81 -2.82 11.98 20.44
C VAL A 81 -3.86 11.42 19.45
N ARG A 82 -4.86 12.23 19.07
CA ARG A 82 -5.91 11.86 18.12
C ARG A 82 -5.43 12.00 16.67
N SER A 83 -6.17 11.37 15.77
CA SER A 83 -5.99 11.52 14.31
C SER A 83 -6.51 12.86 13.78
N THR A 84 -7.40 13.53 14.53
CA THR A 84 -7.99 14.82 14.17
C THR A 84 -7.20 16.00 14.70
N HIS A 85 -7.35 17.16 14.05
CA HIS A 85 -6.69 18.39 14.46
C HIS A 85 -7.15 18.87 15.85
N SER A 86 -6.20 19.34 16.66
CA SER A 86 -6.44 19.89 17.98
C SER A 86 -5.90 21.31 18.10
N LYS A 87 -6.80 22.27 18.34
CA LYS A 87 -6.41 23.68 18.56
C LYS A 87 -5.53 23.86 19.80
N LEU A 88 -5.79 23.08 20.85
CA LEU A 88 -4.98 23.10 22.07
C LEU A 88 -3.57 22.56 21.79
N ALA A 89 -3.46 21.47 21.01
CA ALA A 89 -2.15 20.98 20.57
C ALA A 89 -1.40 22.08 19.81
N GLU A 90 -2.03 22.71 18.81
CA GLU A 90 -1.43 23.79 18.04
C GLU A 90 -0.94 24.93 18.95
N GLU A 91 -1.75 25.38 19.91
CA GLU A 91 -1.38 26.49 20.81
C GLU A 91 -0.15 26.17 21.66
N PHE A 92 -0.11 25.00 22.31
CA PHE A 92 1.01 24.61 23.16
C PHE A 92 2.28 24.31 22.36
N LEU A 93 2.14 23.67 21.20
CA LEU A 93 3.26 23.41 20.29
C LEU A 93 3.84 24.72 19.73
N TYR A 94 2.98 25.69 19.40
CA TYR A 94 3.41 27.02 18.98
C TYR A 94 4.17 27.76 20.09
N LYS A 95 3.69 27.68 21.36
CA LYS A 95 4.41 28.23 22.52
C LYS A 95 5.78 27.57 22.69
N ALA A 96 5.88 26.25 22.49
CA ALA A 96 7.13 25.51 22.60
C ALA A 96 8.17 25.98 21.55
N VAL A 97 7.81 26.03 20.27
CA VAL A 97 8.73 26.46 19.20
C VAL A 97 9.10 27.94 19.30
N LYS A 98 8.21 28.80 19.79
CA LYS A 98 8.52 30.21 20.05
C LYS A 98 9.53 30.38 21.18
N MET A 99 9.44 29.53 22.20
CA MET A 99 10.33 29.57 23.36
C MET A 99 11.70 28.95 23.06
N ASN A 100 11.72 27.85 22.30
CA ASN A 100 12.94 27.20 21.84
C ASN A 100 12.82 26.81 20.36
N PRO A 101 13.25 27.69 19.43
CA PRO A 101 13.21 27.42 18.00
C PRO A 101 14.07 26.24 17.54
N MET A 102 15.00 25.77 18.37
CA MET A 102 15.90 24.64 18.08
C MET A 102 15.34 23.29 18.55
N LEU A 103 14.15 23.27 19.17
CA LEU A 103 13.52 22.04 19.65
C LEU A 103 12.85 21.28 18.50
N SER A 104 13.60 20.39 17.84
CA SER A 104 13.14 19.61 16.67
C SER A 104 11.82 18.87 16.92
N ASP A 105 11.67 18.25 18.09
CA ASP A 105 10.45 17.52 18.45
C ASP A 105 9.22 18.42 18.47
N ALA A 106 9.32 19.65 18.95
CA ALA A 106 8.20 20.59 18.97
C ALA A 106 7.78 21.00 17.56
N TRP A 107 8.74 21.22 16.66
CA TRP A 107 8.45 21.49 15.24
C TRP A 107 7.84 20.28 14.53
N ASN A 108 8.34 19.08 14.81
CA ASN A 108 7.79 17.84 14.26
C ASN A 108 6.33 17.63 14.69
N GLU A 109 6.03 17.82 15.97
CA GLU A 109 4.67 17.69 16.49
C GLU A 109 3.74 18.80 15.99
N LEU A 110 4.24 20.05 15.89
CA LEU A 110 3.48 21.15 15.31
C LEU A 110 3.15 20.90 13.84
N GLY A 111 4.12 20.38 13.08
CA GLY A 111 3.93 19.99 11.69
C GLY A 111 2.89 18.88 11.53
N GLU A 112 2.93 17.86 12.39
CA GLU A 112 1.93 16.79 12.43
C GLU A 112 0.53 17.34 12.75
N CYS A 113 0.43 18.24 13.74
CA CYS A 113 -0.82 18.91 14.11
C CYS A 113 -1.40 19.75 12.96
N TYR A 114 -0.55 20.46 12.21
CA TYR A 114 -0.96 21.20 11.00
C TYR A 114 -1.43 20.26 9.88
N TYR A 115 -0.73 19.14 9.68
CA TYR A 115 -1.09 18.16 8.67
C TYR A 115 -2.47 17.55 8.95
N LYS A 116 -2.75 17.17 10.21
CA LYS A 116 -4.09 16.72 10.65
C LYS A 116 -5.19 17.75 10.42
N GLY A 117 -4.84 19.04 10.37
CA GLY A 117 -5.75 20.13 10.06
C GLY A 117 -5.88 20.46 8.57
N GLY A 118 -5.29 19.66 7.69
CA GLY A 118 -5.25 19.93 6.23
C GLY A 118 -4.33 21.09 5.84
N GLN A 119 -3.54 21.64 6.77
CA GLN A 119 -2.69 22.81 6.55
C GLN A 119 -1.30 22.39 6.05
N ALA A 120 -1.25 21.72 4.89
CA ALA A 120 -0.05 21.09 4.36
C ALA A 120 1.16 22.04 4.19
N ASP A 121 0.94 23.30 3.77
CA ASP A 121 2.03 24.28 3.64
C ASP A 121 2.66 24.65 4.99
N LYS A 122 1.84 24.79 6.05
CA LYS A 122 2.37 25.05 7.39
C LYS A 122 3.14 23.86 7.92
N ALA A 123 2.64 22.64 7.67
CA ALA A 123 3.33 21.42 8.04
C ALA A 123 4.69 21.29 7.34
N LEU A 124 4.74 21.54 6.02
CA LEU A 124 5.97 21.55 5.23
C LEU A 124 7.02 22.50 5.83
N ASN A 125 6.60 23.74 6.14
CA ASN A 125 7.47 24.74 6.75
C ASN A 125 8.04 24.27 8.10
N CYS A 126 7.22 23.62 8.94
CA CYS A 126 7.68 23.09 10.22
C CYS A 126 8.78 22.03 10.05
N PHE A 127 8.57 21.05 9.17
CA PHE A 127 9.57 20.00 8.94
C PHE A 127 10.84 20.54 8.27
N GLN A 128 10.71 21.51 7.36
CA GLN A 128 11.86 22.20 6.80
C GLN A 128 12.65 22.99 7.85
N CYS A 129 12.00 23.58 8.85
CA CYS A 129 12.69 24.24 9.96
C CYS A 129 13.56 23.26 10.76
N VAL A 130 13.09 22.02 11.00
CA VAL A 130 13.91 20.97 11.62
C VAL A 130 15.16 20.69 10.76
N LEU A 131 14.96 20.45 9.46
CA LEU A 131 16.04 20.04 8.56
C LEU A 131 17.06 21.13 8.22
N LYS A 132 16.80 22.39 8.57
CA LYS A 132 17.82 23.46 8.49
C LYS A 132 18.96 23.25 9.47
N HIS A 133 18.75 22.49 10.54
CA HIS A 133 19.69 22.40 11.66
C HIS A 133 20.03 20.97 12.06
N VAL A 134 19.13 20.01 11.85
CA VAL A 134 19.33 18.60 12.22
C VAL A 134 18.81 17.69 11.12
N GLN A 135 19.59 16.67 10.76
CA GLN A 135 19.10 15.55 9.95
C GLN A 135 18.19 14.68 10.83
N ASP A 136 16.87 14.84 10.66
CA ASP A 136 15.88 14.19 11.51
C ASP A 136 14.99 13.23 10.71
N LYS A 137 14.93 11.98 11.16
CA LYS A 137 14.19 10.93 10.46
C LYS A 137 12.68 11.17 10.45
N LYS A 138 12.10 11.71 11.54
CA LYS A 138 10.65 12.01 11.61
C LYS A 138 10.29 13.14 10.63
N ALA A 139 11.07 14.22 10.58
CA ALA A 139 10.88 15.33 9.64
C ALA A 139 11.02 14.86 8.19
N LEU A 140 12.03 14.05 7.86
CA LEU A 140 12.24 13.50 6.51
C LEU A 140 11.07 12.61 6.06
N ARG A 141 10.57 11.73 6.95
CA ARG A 141 9.36 10.93 6.67
C ARG A 141 8.14 11.81 6.42
N ASN A 142 7.90 12.80 7.28
CA ASN A 142 6.73 13.65 7.15
C ASN A 142 6.77 14.56 5.90
N LEU A 143 7.94 15.06 5.51
CA LEU A 143 8.11 15.72 4.22
C LEU A 143 7.79 14.77 3.07
N SER A 144 8.28 13.53 3.13
CA SER A 144 7.99 12.52 2.13
C SER A 144 6.49 12.27 1.99
N ILE A 145 5.75 12.20 3.11
CA ILE A 145 4.27 12.06 3.14
C ILE A 145 3.61 13.22 2.40
N ILE A 146 3.96 14.47 2.74
CA ILE A 146 3.36 15.66 2.12
C ILE A 146 3.69 15.75 0.63
N LEU A 147 4.91 15.40 0.23
CA LEU A 147 5.34 15.46 -1.18
C LEU A 147 4.59 14.47 -2.09
N ARG A 148 3.99 13.42 -1.51
CA ARG A 148 3.21 12.41 -2.24
C ARG A 148 1.70 12.49 -1.97
N SER A 149 1.21 13.52 -1.30
CA SER A 149 -0.23 13.76 -1.13
C SER A 149 -0.87 14.19 -2.46
N GLN A 150 -2.14 13.83 -2.69
CA GLN A 150 -2.85 14.12 -3.96
C GLN A 150 -2.68 15.56 -4.45
N ASP A 151 -2.86 16.54 -3.56
CA ASP A 151 -2.84 17.96 -3.92
C ASP A 151 -1.47 18.47 -4.42
N ARG A 152 -0.39 17.72 -4.16
CA ARG A 152 1.00 18.11 -4.48
C ARG A 152 1.70 17.14 -5.41
N LEU A 153 1.00 16.11 -5.85
CA LEU A 153 1.63 14.98 -6.52
C LEU A 153 1.97 15.32 -7.97
N THR A 154 3.25 15.59 -8.19
CA THR A 154 3.87 15.73 -9.51
C THR A 154 4.95 14.65 -9.69
N ALA A 155 5.44 14.49 -10.92
CA ALA A 155 6.55 13.58 -11.17
C ALA A 155 7.82 13.97 -10.39
N SER A 156 8.06 15.26 -10.14
CA SER A 156 9.21 15.77 -9.38
C SER A 156 9.05 15.52 -7.89
N SER A 157 7.93 15.95 -7.31
CA SER A 157 7.65 15.77 -5.87
C SER A 157 7.65 14.29 -5.48
N LEU A 158 7.23 13.39 -6.37
CA LEU A 158 7.28 11.96 -6.12
C LEU A 158 8.72 11.42 -6.05
N GLN A 159 9.64 11.93 -6.88
CA GLN A 159 11.07 11.60 -6.75
C GLN A 159 11.64 12.14 -5.45
N ASP A 160 11.30 13.39 -5.10
CA ASP A 160 11.72 13.98 -3.84
C ASP A 160 11.17 13.18 -2.65
N SER A 161 9.93 12.71 -2.73
CA SER A 161 9.32 11.85 -1.70
C SER A 161 10.09 10.55 -1.50
N VAL A 162 10.48 9.87 -2.58
CA VAL A 162 11.33 8.66 -2.51
C VAL A 162 12.70 9.00 -1.93
N GLN A 163 13.29 10.12 -2.34
CA GLN A 163 14.60 10.55 -1.85
C GLN A 163 14.57 10.85 -0.35
N ARG A 164 13.60 11.63 0.14
CA ARG A 164 13.46 11.92 1.58
C ARG A 164 13.18 10.65 2.40
N SER A 165 12.42 9.70 1.86
CA SER A 165 12.22 8.39 2.51
C SER A 165 13.52 7.61 2.67
N ARG A 166 14.38 7.61 1.64
CA ARG A 166 15.68 6.94 1.68
C ARG A 166 16.62 7.61 2.68
N GLU A 167 16.65 8.94 2.70
CA GLU A 167 17.42 9.71 3.69
C GLU A 167 16.96 9.38 5.12
N ALA A 168 15.65 9.32 5.38
CA ALA A 168 15.13 8.94 6.70
C ALA A 168 15.58 7.53 7.13
N LEU A 169 15.57 6.59 6.19
CA LEU A 169 16.01 5.20 6.42
C LEU A 169 17.53 5.09 6.64
N GLN A 170 18.33 5.93 5.96
CA GLN A 170 19.79 5.94 6.14
C GLN A 170 20.21 6.40 7.54
N LEU A 171 19.37 7.17 8.24
CA LEU A 171 19.60 7.56 9.62
C LEU A 171 19.36 6.41 10.60
N ASP A 172 18.47 5.47 10.27
CA ASP A 172 18.13 4.32 11.11
C ASP A 172 17.49 3.21 10.27
N PHE A 173 18.27 2.13 10.03
CA PHE A 173 17.83 0.99 9.23
C PHE A 173 16.90 0.03 9.97
N ASP A 174 16.77 0.16 11.30
CA ASP A 174 15.89 -0.66 12.12
C ASP A 174 14.52 0.02 12.34
N ASP A 175 14.38 1.30 11.96
CA ASP A 175 13.12 2.04 12.03
C ASP A 175 12.08 1.53 11.04
N GLY A 176 11.09 0.79 11.55
CA GLY A 176 10.01 0.24 10.75
C GLY A 176 9.13 1.32 10.12
N ALA A 177 8.97 2.48 10.76
CA ALA A 177 8.19 3.58 10.19
C ALA A 177 8.89 4.19 8.96
N SER A 178 10.23 4.22 8.95
CA SER A 178 11.01 4.63 7.77
C SER A 178 10.87 3.64 6.62
N TRP A 179 10.91 2.34 6.90
CA TRP A 179 10.62 1.31 5.90
C TRP A 179 9.21 1.42 5.34
N TYR A 180 8.20 1.56 6.21
CA TYR A 180 6.80 1.74 5.80
C TYR A 180 6.65 2.96 4.88
N ASN A 181 7.21 4.10 5.29
CA ASN A 181 7.15 5.34 4.52
C ASN A 181 7.82 5.22 3.14
N LEU A 182 8.98 4.55 3.04
CA LEU A 182 9.62 4.26 1.76
C LEU A 182 8.78 3.31 0.90
N GLY A 183 8.15 2.31 1.51
CA GLY A 183 7.22 1.41 0.84
C GLY A 183 6.06 2.18 0.20
N ASN A 184 5.45 3.10 0.94
CA ASN A 184 4.38 3.97 0.43
C ASN A 184 4.87 4.84 -0.73
N ALA A 185 6.09 5.41 -0.65
CA ALA A 185 6.65 6.20 -1.75
C ALA A 185 6.86 5.37 -3.04
N TYR A 186 7.31 4.11 -2.93
CA TYR A 186 7.39 3.20 -4.07
C TYR A 186 6.01 2.79 -4.59
N LEU A 187 5.04 2.53 -3.70
CA LEU A 187 3.68 2.18 -4.10
C LEU A 187 3.00 3.35 -4.83
N THR A 188 3.18 4.59 -4.36
CA THR A 188 2.75 5.77 -5.11
C THR A 188 3.49 5.89 -6.44
N THR A 189 4.80 5.61 -6.50
CA THR A 189 5.56 5.59 -7.76
C THR A 189 4.96 4.63 -8.77
N PHE A 190 4.61 3.41 -8.35
CA PHE A 190 3.94 2.41 -9.17
C PHE A 190 2.66 2.97 -9.81
N PHE A 191 1.79 3.64 -9.04
CA PHE A 191 0.52 4.18 -9.56
C PHE A 191 0.64 5.42 -10.47
N HIS A 192 1.79 6.10 -10.51
CA HIS A 192 1.98 7.36 -11.26
C HIS A 192 3.06 7.31 -12.33
N ARG A 193 3.82 6.22 -12.43
CA ARG A 193 4.92 6.07 -13.39
C ARG A 193 4.80 4.83 -14.26
N GLY A 194 3.56 4.49 -14.65
CA GLY A 194 3.31 3.41 -15.61
C GLY A 194 3.40 2.00 -15.03
N GLN A 195 3.09 1.83 -13.74
CA GLN A 195 2.88 0.53 -13.10
C GLN A 195 4.03 -0.46 -13.27
N GLN A 196 5.27 0.02 -13.14
CA GLN A 196 6.45 -0.83 -13.26
C GLN A 196 6.52 -1.83 -12.10
N GLU A 197 6.56 -3.12 -12.42
CA GLU A 197 6.56 -4.21 -11.43
C GLU A 197 7.70 -4.08 -10.42
N LYS A 198 8.84 -3.51 -10.82
CA LYS A 198 9.98 -3.23 -9.94
C LYS A 198 9.56 -2.37 -8.73
N ASP A 199 8.83 -1.29 -8.93
CA ASP A 199 8.44 -0.37 -7.85
C ASP A 199 7.52 -1.08 -6.85
N LEU A 200 6.61 -1.91 -7.36
CA LEU A 200 5.70 -2.71 -6.55
C LEU A 200 6.44 -3.76 -5.70
N LEU A 201 7.44 -4.44 -6.27
CA LEU A 201 8.31 -5.37 -5.54
C LEU A 201 9.16 -4.66 -4.48
N GLN A 202 9.64 -3.45 -4.78
CA GLN A 202 10.35 -2.63 -3.80
C GLN A 202 9.44 -2.22 -2.63
N ALA A 203 8.19 -1.83 -2.91
CA ALA A 203 7.20 -1.52 -1.88
C ALA A 203 6.95 -2.73 -0.95
N LEU A 204 6.70 -3.91 -1.52
CA LEU A 204 6.50 -5.15 -0.75
C LEU A 204 7.71 -5.51 0.13
N SER A 205 8.92 -5.34 -0.37
CA SER A 205 10.14 -5.57 0.42
C SER A 205 10.22 -4.63 1.62
N CYS A 206 9.88 -3.35 1.40
CA CYS A 206 9.85 -2.35 2.46
C CYS A 206 8.78 -2.65 3.51
N TYR A 207 7.56 -3.03 3.11
CA TYR A 207 6.51 -3.40 4.07
C TYR A 207 6.87 -4.64 4.88
N LYS A 208 7.49 -5.65 4.27
CA LYS A 208 8.01 -6.82 5.00
C LYS A 208 9.06 -6.43 6.03
N LYS A 209 9.98 -5.53 5.69
CA LYS A 209 10.96 -4.97 6.62
C LYS A 209 10.28 -4.21 7.76
N ALA A 210 9.30 -3.35 7.46
CA ALA A 210 8.54 -2.61 8.46
C ALA A 210 7.84 -3.53 9.46
N LEU A 211 7.27 -4.65 9.02
CA LEU A 211 6.63 -5.65 9.90
C LEU A 211 7.60 -6.39 10.85
N HIS A 212 8.92 -6.24 10.71
CA HIS A 212 9.85 -6.78 11.70
C HIS A 212 9.96 -5.90 12.95
N ASP A 213 9.55 -4.63 12.87
CA ASP A 213 9.51 -3.69 13.99
C ASP A 213 8.24 -3.90 14.81
N GLU A 214 8.39 -4.15 16.12
CA GLU A 214 7.27 -4.37 17.05
C GLU A 214 6.30 -3.19 17.10
N ASP A 215 6.80 -1.95 16.95
CA ASP A 215 5.97 -0.75 16.98
C ASP A 215 5.13 -0.59 15.71
N GLN A 216 5.46 -1.33 14.64
CA GLN A 216 4.74 -1.29 13.36
C GLN A 216 3.89 -2.54 13.09
N LYS A 217 4.12 -3.65 13.78
CA LYS A 217 3.38 -4.91 13.56
C LYS A 217 1.86 -4.78 13.68
N SER A 218 1.40 -3.85 14.50
CA SER A 218 -0.02 -3.56 14.72
C SER A 218 -0.51 -2.30 13.99
N ASN A 219 0.28 -1.74 13.06
CA ASN A 219 -0.10 -0.55 12.30
C ASN A 219 -1.14 -0.91 11.21
N PRO A 220 -2.41 -0.44 11.32
CA PRO A 220 -3.47 -0.78 10.37
C PRO A 220 -3.19 -0.30 8.94
N ASP A 221 -2.53 0.85 8.77
CA ASP A 221 -2.22 1.44 7.47
C ASP A 221 -1.10 0.68 6.76
N LEU A 222 -0.12 0.16 7.51
CA LEU A 222 0.92 -0.73 6.97
C LEU A 222 0.30 -2.03 6.43
N HIS A 223 -0.62 -2.64 7.18
CA HIS A 223 -1.33 -3.84 6.72
C HIS A 223 -2.19 -3.56 5.49
N TYR A 224 -2.88 -2.42 5.44
CA TYR A 224 -3.65 -2.02 4.26
C TYR A 224 -2.76 -1.80 3.03
N SER A 225 -1.67 -1.06 3.17
CA SER A 225 -0.70 -0.84 2.08
C SER A 225 -0.06 -2.15 1.61
N LEU A 226 0.26 -3.07 2.52
CA LEU A 226 0.73 -4.41 2.18
C LEU A 226 -0.34 -5.20 1.43
N ALA A 227 -1.61 -5.09 1.83
CA ALA A 227 -2.72 -5.76 1.18
C ALA A 227 -2.89 -5.28 -0.28
N GLU A 228 -2.93 -3.96 -0.49
CA GLU A 228 -3.01 -3.35 -1.83
C GLU A 228 -1.84 -3.79 -2.70
N ALA A 229 -0.59 -3.66 -2.20
CA ALA A 229 0.58 -4.07 -2.97
C ALA A 229 0.56 -5.57 -3.30
N SER A 230 0.18 -6.41 -2.34
CA SER A 230 0.08 -7.87 -2.52
C SER A 230 -0.99 -8.22 -3.55
N ARG A 231 -2.15 -7.52 -3.52
CA ARG A 231 -3.22 -7.68 -4.49
C ARG A 231 -2.73 -7.36 -5.91
N TYR A 232 -1.98 -6.27 -6.11
CA TYR A 232 -1.40 -5.92 -7.43
C TYR A 232 -0.35 -6.92 -7.94
N THR A 233 0.35 -7.62 -7.04
CA THR A 233 1.26 -8.74 -7.39
C THR A 233 0.56 -10.09 -7.51
N GLU A 234 -0.76 -10.15 -7.33
CA GLU A 234 -1.57 -11.38 -7.31
C GLU A 234 -1.17 -12.36 -6.18
N ASN A 235 -0.52 -11.85 -5.14
CA ASN A 235 -0.33 -12.58 -3.88
C ASN A 235 -1.61 -12.46 -3.04
N PHE A 236 -2.65 -13.14 -3.50
CA PHE A 236 -4.01 -12.99 -2.98
C PHE A 236 -4.18 -13.46 -1.54
N GLN A 237 -3.44 -14.48 -1.09
CA GLN A 237 -3.51 -14.93 0.30
C GLN A 237 -2.99 -13.85 1.25
N THR A 238 -1.79 -13.32 0.99
CA THR A 238 -1.24 -12.21 1.79
C THR A 238 -2.14 -10.98 1.72
N ALA A 239 -2.76 -10.68 0.58
CA ALA A 239 -3.71 -9.57 0.46
C ALA A 239 -4.91 -9.74 1.41
N LEU A 240 -5.58 -10.90 1.37
CA LEU A 240 -6.72 -11.19 2.25
C LEU A 240 -6.32 -11.13 3.73
N ASP A 241 -5.23 -11.79 4.11
CA ASP A 241 -4.74 -11.83 5.49
C ASP A 241 -4.42 -10.41 6.00
N SER A 242 -3.81 -9.58 5.16
CA SER A 242 -3.41 -8.22 5.52
C SER A 242 -4.61 -7.26 5.60
N TYR A 243 -5.61 -7.38 4.73
CA TYR A 243 -6.86 -6.60 4.90
C TYR A 243 -7.57 -6.93 6.21
N VAL A 244 -7.64 -8.22 6.57
CA VAL A 244 -8.23 -8.65 7.85
C VAL A 244 -7.42 -8.13 9.03
N ALA A 245 -6.10 -8.18 8.95
CA ALA A 245 -5.22 -7.63 9.98
C ALA A 245 -5.41 -6.12 10.13
N SER A 246 -5.50 -5.37 9.03
CA SER A 246 -5.75 -3.93 9.02
C SER A 246 -7.06 -3.58 9.75
N HIS A 247 -8.17 -4.23 9.40
CA HIS A 247 -9.45 -4.05 10.08
C HIS A 247 -9.39 -4.45 11.57
N ARG A 248 -8.68 -5.53 11.91
CA ARG A 248 -8.52 -5.94 13.31
C ARG A 248 -7.79 -4.88 14.15
N PHE A 249 -6.82 -4.18 13.58
CA PHE A 249 -6.07 -3.13 14.27
C PHE A 249 -6.78 -1.77 14.25
N ASN A 250 -7.79 -1.59 13.40
CA ASN A 250 -8.68 -0.45 13.42
C ASN A 250 -10.12 -0.84 13.01
N PRO A 251 -10.94 -1.36 13.95
CA PRO A 251 -12.27 -1.89 13.64
C PRO A 251 -13.27 -0.86 13.11
N SER A 252 -13.09 0.44 13.38
CA SER A 252 -13.94 1.49 12.80
C SER A 252 -13.65 1.73 11.32
N TRP A 253 -12.46 1.35 10.84
CA TRP A 253 -12.13 1.38 9.43
C TRP A 253 -12.62 0.11 8.72
N THR A 254 -13.78 0.21 8.07
CA THR A 254 -14.43 -0.93 7.39
C THR A 254 -13.90 -1.18 5.98
N VAL A 255 -13.27 -0.16 5.36
CA VAL A 255 -12.77 -0.23 3.98
C VAL A 255 -11.87 -1.45 3.72
N PRO A 256 -10.92 -1.84 4.59
CA PRO A 256 -10.13 -3.05 4.37
C PRO A 256 -10.98 -4.31 4.28
N LEU A 257 -12.04 -4.43 5.09
CA LEU A 257 -12.93 -5.58 5.07
C LEU A 257 -13.76 -5.62 3.79
N ASP A 258 -14.26 -4.47 3.33
CA ASP A 258 -14.97 -4.36 2.03
C ASP A 258 -14.05 -4.75 0.86
N LYS A 259 -12.76 -4.38 0.91
CA LYS A 259 -11.77 -4.80 -0.10
C LYS A 259 -11.52 -6.31 -0.04
N ALA A 260 -11.46 -6.90 1.16
CA ALA A 260 -11.34 -8.35 1.34
C ALA A 260 -12.56 -9.09 0.77
N ASP A 261 -13.77 -8.63 1.08
CA ASP A 261 -15.03 -9.19 0.56
C ASP A 261 -15.06 -9.18 -0.97
N ASN A 262 -14.73 -8.03 -1.57
CA ASN A 262 -14.66 -7.88 -3.02
C ASN A 262 -13.61 -8.80 -3.64
N LEU A 263 -12.43 -8.94 -3.02
CA LEU A 263 -11.39 -9.84 -3.48
C LEU A 263 -11.84 -11.30 -3.41
N GLU A 264 -12.50 -11.74 -2.34
CA GLU A 264 -13.03 -13.10 -2.23
C GLU A 264 -14.11 -13.39 -3.28
N MET A 265 -15.01 -12.43 -3.53
CA MET A 265 -16.00 -12.56 -4.59
C MET A 265 -15.33 -12.72 -5.96
N TYR A 266 -14.34 -11.89 -6.26
CA TYR A 266 -13.56 -11.97 -7.49
C TYR A 266 -12.87 -13.34 -7.64
N LEU A 267 -12.22 -13.84 -6.58
CA LEU A 267 -11.53 -15.13 -6.61
C LEU A 267 -12.48 -16.31 -6.80
N LYS A 268 -13.69 -16.27 -6.20
CA LYS A 268 -14.73 -17.28 -6.42
C LYS A 268 -15.24 -17.26 -7.85
N GLU A 269 -15.52 -16.07 -8.39
CA GLU A 269 -15.96 -15.90 -9.77
C GLU A 269 -14.89 -16.38 -10.76
N LEU A 270 -13.62 -16.08 -10.49
CA LEU A 270 -12.49 -16.50 -11.31
C LEU A 270 -12.28 -18.01 -11.29
N ASP A 271 -12.26 -18.62 -10.11
CA ASP A 271 -12.13 -20.06 -9.92
C ASP A 271 -13.26 -20.82 -10.65
N GLU A 272 -14.51 -20.38 -10.49
CA GLU A 272 -15.66 -20.98 -11.16
C GLU A 272 -15.59 -20.79 -12.68
N ALA A 273 -15.17 -19.63 -13.17
CA ALA A 273 -15.05 -19.35 -14.59
C ALA A 273 -13.98 -20.23 -15.26
N VAL A 274 -12.84 -20.46 -14.59
CA VAL A 274 -11.79 -21.37 -15.06
C VAL A 274 -12.27 -22.82 -15.03
N ARG A 275 -12.82 -23.29 -13.90
CA ARG A 275 -13.31 -24.69 -13.75
C ARG A 275 -14.42 -25.03 -14.74
N SER A 276 -15.34 -24.10 -14.98
CA SER A 276 -16.47 -24.29 -15.89
C SER A 276 -16.18 -23.92 -17.35
N LYS A 277 -14.96 -23.42 -17.65
CA LYS A 277 -14.57 -22.89 -18.97
C LYS A 277 -15.56 -21.84 -19.49
N GLY A 278 -15.94 -20.90 -18.62
CA GLY A 278 -16.95 -19.89 -18.92
C GLY A 278 -18.38 -20.45 -19.08
N LYS A 279 -18.67 -21.61 -18.49
CA LYS A 279 -19.95 -22.35 -18.64
C LYS A 279 -20.29 -22.69 -20.11
N MET A 280 -19.27 -22.82 -20.95
CA MET A 280 -19.42 -23.10 -22.38
C MET A 280 -19.65 -24.60 -22.62
N ARG A 281 -20.58 -24.92 -23.52
CA ARG A 281 -20.84 -26.32 -23.93
C ARG A 281 -19.61 -26.90 -24.66
N PRO A 282 -19.25 -28.18 -24.46
CA PRO A 282 -18.07 -28.80 -25.09
C PRO A 282 -17.98 -28.61 -26.61
N ARG A 283 -19.09 -28.84 -27.34
CA ARG A 283 -19.14 -28.64 -28.80
C ARG A 283 -18.83 -27.20 -29.22
N LYS A 284 -19.24 -26.21 -28.42
CA LYS A 284 -18.98 -24.79 -28.70
C LYS A 284 -17.50 -24.45 -28.45
N LEU A 285 -16.88 -25.05 -27.42
CA LEU A 285 -15.44 -24.91 -27.16
C LEU A 285 -14.61 -25.47 -28.32
N GLU A 286 -14.91 -26.69 -28.77
CA GLU A 286 -14.24 -27.30 -29.92
C GLU A 286 -14.38 -26.44 -31.19
N GLN A 287 -15.58 -25.88 -31.43
CA GLN A 287 -15.81 -24.98 -32.55
C GLN A 287 -15.00 -23.69 -32.43
N LEU A 288 -14.89 -23.10 -31.24
CA LEU A 288 -14.08 -21.90 -31.01
C LEU A 288 -12.60 -22.15 -31.33
N VAL A 289 -12.03 -23.25 -30.83
CA VAL A 289 -10.63 -23.60 -31.09
C VAL A 289 -10.39 -23.88 -32.58
N LYS A 290 -11.29 -24.59 -33.26
CA LYS A 290 -11.20 -24.81 -34.72
C LYS A 290 -11.30 -23.53 -35.54
N ASN A 291 -11.92 -22.47 -35.01
CA ASN A 291 -12.06 -21.17 -35.67
C ASN A 291 -10.82 -20.27 -35.53
N VAL A 292 -9.72 -20.77 -34.95
CA VAL A 292 -8.43 -20.06 -34.99
C VAL A 292 -7.93 -19.99 -36.43
N LYS A 293 -7.69 -18.79 -36.94
CA LYS A 293 -7.26 -18.54 -38.32
C LYS A 293 -5.74 -18.50 -38.41
N PRO A 294 -5.13 -18.88 -39.56
CA PRO A 294 -3.67 -18.89 -39.72
C PRO A 294 -2.97 -17.55 -39.46
N HIS A 295 -3.65 -16.41 -39.65
CA HIS A 295 -3.04 -15.10 -39.37
C HIS A 295 -3.06 -14.73 -37.87
N HIS A 296 -3.89 -15.37 -37.05
CA HIS A 296 -3.86 -15.18 -35.60
C HIS A 296 -2.54 -15.68 -35.00
N ASP A 297 -1.98 -16.75 -35.60
CA ASP A 297 -0.74 -17.43 -35.19
C ASP A 297 0.54 -16.74 -35.70
N LYS A 298 0.40 -15.63 -36.44
CA LYS A 298 1.53 -14.91 -37.05
C LYS A 298 1.90 -13.62 -36.33
N ALA A 299 1.19 -13.29 -35.25
CA ALA A 299 1.37 -12.02 -34.54
C ALA A 299 2.79 -11.84 -33.97
N PHE A 300 3.45 -12.93 -33.57
CA PHE A 300 4.80 -12.93 -33.03
C PHE A 300 5.74 -13.79 -33.88
N GLY A 301 5.94 -13.40 -35.15
CA GLY A 301 6.85 -14.10 -36.06
C GLY A 301 8.24 -14.37 -35.44
N GLY A 302 8.81 -15.55 -35.73
CA GLY A 302 10.08 -16.00 -35.14
C GLY A 302 9.99 -16.55 -33.71
N SER A 303 8.79 -16.55 -33.12
CA SER A 303 8.53 -17.09 -31.78
C SER A 303 8.02 -18.54 -31.85
N VAL A 304 8.27 -19.31 -30.80
CA VAL A 304 7.79 -20.70 -30.66
C VAL A 304 6.44 -20.71 -29.94
N LYS A 305 5.41 -21.25 -30.61
CA LYS A 305 4.12 -21.50 -29.97
C LYS A 305 4.26 -22.66 -28.99
N LYS A 306 3.74 -22.51 -27.77
CA LYS A 306 3.55 -23.59 -26.79
C LYS A 306 2.11 -23.70 -26.36
N SER A 307 1.69 -24.90 -25.94
CA SER A 307 0.43 -25.09 -25.20
C SER A 307 0.58 -24.69 -23.72
N LEU A 308 -0.54 -24.61 -22.99
CA LEU A 308 -0.49 -24.28 -21.56
C LEU A 308 0.22 -25.36 -20.73
N ALA A 309 0.14 -26.62 -21.15
CA ALA A 309 0.80 -27.76 -20.50
C ALA A 309 2.33 -27.76 -20.72
N GLU A 310 2.81 -27.17 -21.81
CA GLU A 310 4.23 -27.10 -22.17
C GLU A 310 4.98 -25.91 -21.53
N LEU A 311 4.25 -25.00 -20.89
CA LEU A 311 4.87 -23.85 -20.22
C LEU A 311 5.64 -24.28 -18.96
N THR A 312 6.88 -23.81 -18.87
CA THR A 312 7.81 -24.08 -17.78
C THR A 312 8.21 -22.79 -17.07
N SER A 313 8.72 -22.89 -15.83
CA SER A 313 9.22 -21.72 -15.09
C SER A 313 10.41 -21.02 -15.77
N SER A 314 11.14 -21.72 -16.65
CA SER A 314 12.16 -21.08 -17.50
C SER A 314 11.57 -20.14 -18.54
N ASP A 315 10.32 -20.31 -18.96
CA ASP A 315 9.66 -19.43 -19.93
C ASP A 315 9.28 -18.06 -19.31
N GLU A 316 9.29 -17.95 -17.97
CA GLU A 316 8.92 -16.72 -17.23
C GLU A 316 10.08 -15.73 -17.04
N ARG A 317 11.34 -16.15 -17.14
CA ARG A 317 12.48 -15.28 -16.80
C ARG A 317 12.71 -14.24 -17.89
N VAL A 318 12.34 -13.00 -17.59
CA VAL A 318 12.78 -11.78 -18.29
C VAL A 318 14.30 -11.76 -18.31
N GLY A 319 14.88 -11.59 -19.50
CA GLY A 319 16.32 -11.46 -19.65
C GLY A 319 16.85 -10.32 -18.78
N VAL A 320 17.74 -10.65 -17.85
CA VAL A 320 18.67 -9.66 -17.29
C VAL A 320 19.54 -9.20 -18.45
N ALA A 321 19.67 -7.88 -18.64
CA ALA A 321 20.49 -7.30 -19.69
C ALA A 321 21.88 -7.95 -19.70
N GLY A 322 22.21 -8.67 -20.79
CA GLY A 322 23.56 -9.15 -21.05
C GLY A 322 23.78 -10.65 -21.26
N THR A 323 22.79 -11.54 -21.16
CA THR A 323 23.02 -12.96 -21.49
C THR A 323 21.89 -13.62 -22.31
N ALA A 324 22.29 -14.18 -23.45
CA ALA A 324 21.60 -15.08 -24.40
C ALA A 324 20.11 -14.79 -24.70
N GLU A 325 19.85 -14.28 -25.91
CA GLU A 325 18.51 -14.20 -26.52
C GLU A 325 17.81 -15.56 -26.44
N ARG A 326 16.84 -15.69 -25.53
CA ARG A 326 15.99 -16.88 -25.43
C ARG A 326 15.03 -16.93 -26.63
N PRO A 327 14.65 -18.13 -27.12
CA PRO A 327 13.56 -18.21 -28.08
C PRO A 327 12.32 -17.56 -27.48
N ASN A 328 11.77 -16.57 -28.20
CA ASN A 328 10.56 -15.87 -27.79
C ASN A 328 9.42 -16.90 -27.82
N VAL A 329 8.80 -17.22 -26.69
CA VAL A 329 7.67 -18.16 -26.60
C VAL A 329 6.37 -17.38 -26.57
N TYR A 330 5.31 -17.93 -27.17
CA TYR A 330 3.95 -17.41 -27.00
C TYR A 330 2.93 -18.54 -26.85
N VAL A 331 1.79 -18.22 -26.24
CA VAL A 331 0.60 -19.08 -26.22
C VAL A 331 -0.51 -18.48 -27.07
N LEU A 332 -1.37 -19.34 -27.61
CA LEU A 332 -2.54 -18.93 -28.39
C LEU A 332 -3.81 -19.46 -27.72
N LEU A 333 -4.70 -18.55 -27.36
CA LEU A 333 -5.87 -18.84 -26.53
C LEU A 333 -7.15 -18.30 -27.15
N LYS A 334 -8.28 -18.96 -26.88
CA LYS A 334 -9.62 -18.49 -27.20
C LYS A 334 -10.33 -18.00 -25.95
N VAL A 335 -10.79 -16.74 -25.96
CA VAL A 335 -11.57 -16.18 -24.84
C VAL A 335 -12.91 -16.90 -24.74
N VAL A 336 -13.22 -17.41 -23.55
CA VAL A 336 -14.47 -18.13 -23.24
C VAL A 336 -15.36 -17.40 -22.24
N ALA A 337 -14.79 -16.51 -21.43
CA ALA A 337 -15.52 -15.62 -20.53
C ALA A 337 -14.72 -14.36 -20.27
N THR A 338 -15.39 -13.25 -19.99
CA THR A 338 -14.79 -11.99 -19.53
C THR A 338 -15.40 -11.65 -18.18
N LEU A 339 -14.57 -11.27 -17.20
CA LEU A 339 -15.00 -10.92 -15.84
C LEU A 339 -14.94 -9.39 -15.70
N SER A 340 -16.07 -8.75 -15.40
CA SER A 340 -16.22 -7.32 -15.67
C SER A 340 -16.77 -6.45 -14.53
N SER A 341 -16.65 -6.84 -13.25
CA SER A 341 -17.23 -6.00 -12.17
C SER A 341 -16.39 -5.79 -10.91
N ARG A 342 -15.30 -6.54 -10.69
CA ARG A 342 -14.51 -6.43 -9.43
C ARG A 342 -13.01 -6.67 -9.61
N ALA A 343 -12.57 -6.82 -10.87
CA ALA A 343 -11.21 -7.23 -11.18
C ALA A 343 -10.24 -6.06 -11.08
N LEU A 344 -9.09 -6.33 -10.48
CA LEU A 344 -7.92 -5.45 -10.35
C LEU A 344 -7.36 -4.96 -11.69
N ALA A 345 -7.55 -5.78 -12.72
CA ALA A 345 -7.06 -5.65 -14.07
C ALA A 345 -8.11 -6.24 -15.01
N PHE A 346 -8.07 -5.91 -16.30
CA PHE A 346 -8.94 -6.60 -17.26
C PHE A 346 -8.68 -8.10 -17.14
N THR A 347 -9.73 -8.87 -16.87
CA THR A 347 -9.61 -10.31 -16.60
C THR A 347 -10.55 -11.10 -17.46
N CYS A 348 -10.04 -12.13 -18.11
CA CYS A 348 -10.83 -13.07 -18.89
C CYS A 348 -10.39 -14.51 -18.60
N CYS A 349 -11.23 -15.48 -18.95
CA CYS A 349 -10.84 -16.88 -19.01
C CYS A 349 -10.71 -17.27 -20.47
N ALA A 350 -9.66 -18.02 -20.79
CA ALA A 350 -9.38 -18.45 -22.14
C ALA A 350 -8.94 -19.92 -22.15
N VAL A 351 -9.11 -20.58 -23.29
CA VAL A 351 -8.71 -21.98 -23.50
C VAL A 351 -7.67 -22.10 -24.60
N ASP A 352 -6.73 -23.03 -24.46
CA ASP A 352 -5.78 -23.37 -25.52
C ASP A 352 -6.36 -24.41 -26.50
N GLU A 353 -5.52 -24.91 -27.41
CA GLU A 353 -5.91 -25.90 -28.40
C GLU A 353 -6.28 -27.28 -27.84
N HIS A 354 -5.82 -27.59 -26.62
CA HIS A 354 -6.16 -28.80 -25.87
C HIS A 354 -7.34 -28.60 -24.93
N LEU A 355 -8.01 -27.44 -25.01
CA LEU A 355 -9.10 -27.04 -24.13
C LEU A 355 -8.67 -26.89 -22.67
N GLU A 356 -7.39 -26.76 -22.35
CA GLU A 356 -6.95 -26.35 -21.02
C GLU A 356 -7.38 -24.91 -20.79
N CYS A 357 -7.97 -24.61 -19.62
CA CYS A 357 -8.49 -23.28 -19.32
C CYS A 357 -7.60 -22.57 -18.30
N VAL A 358 -7.39 -21.28 -18.53
CA VAL A 358 -6.59 -20.40 -17.68
C VAL A 358 -7.28 -19.05 -17.53
N ALA A 359 -7.09 -18.42 -16.38
CA ALA A 359 -7.36 -16.99 -16.24
C ALA A 359 -6.27 -16.17 -16.95
N VAL A 360 -6.61 -15.01 -17.49
CA VAL A 360 -5.67 -14.05 -18.04
C VAL A 360 -5.98 -12.69 -17.43
N SER A 361 -5.02 -12.11 -16.71
CA SER A 361 -5.12 -10.77 -16.15
C SER A 361 -4.18 -9.82 -16.89
N VAL A 362 -4.74 -8.75 -17.44
CA VAL A 362 -4.04 -7.77 -18.29
C VAL A 362 -3.99 -6.43 -17.58
N PHE A 363 -2.81 -6.06 -17.11
CA PHE A 363 -2.51 -4.81 -16.42
C PHE A 363 -2.19 -3.70 -17.41
N ASN A 364 -2.23 -2.45 -16.93
CA ASN A 364 -1.98 -1.27 -17.75
C ASN A 364 -2.87 -1.21 -19.01
N PHE A 365 -4.09 -1.74 -18.90
CA PHE A 365 -5.07 -1.83 -19.99
C PHE A 365 -6.14 -0.77 -19.79
N ASP A 366 -6.51 -0.05 -20.85
CA ASP A 366 -7.54 0.98 -20.83
C ASP A 366 -8.91 0.37 -20.46
N GLU A 367 -9.59 0.95 -19.47
CA GLU A 367 -10.87 0.46 -18.95
C GLU A 367 -12.02 0.54 -19.96
N GLY A 368 -11.91 1.39 -20.99
CA GLY A 368 -12.86 1.49 -22.11
C GLY A 368 -12.63 0.44 -23.19
N ARG A 369 -11.61 -0.41 -23.05
CA ARG A 369 -11.32 -1.52 -23.97
C ARG A 369 -11.69 -2.86 -23.32
N ALA A 370 -12.00 -3.84 -24.17
CA ALA A 370 -12.30 -5.19 -23.73
C ALA A 370 -11.95 -6.20 -24.81
N MET A 371 -11.59 -7.41 -24.37
CA MET A 371 -11.51 -8.60 -25.22
C MET A 371 -12.80 -9.40 -25.05
N ALA A 372 -13.45 -9.74 -26.16
CA ALA A 372 -14.75 -10.36 -26.19
C ALA A 372 -14.65 -11.89 -26.22
N VAL A 373 -15.71 -12.56 -25.76
CA VAL A 373 -15.83 -14.02 -25.90
C VAL A 373 -15.74 -14.40 -27.38
N GLY A 374 -14.85 -15.34 -27.68
CA GLY A 374 -14.55 -15.80 -29.04
C GLY A 374 -13.32 -15.16 -29.68
N ASP A 375 -12.77 -14.08 -29.10
CA ASP A 375 -11.50 -13.51 -29.54
C ASP A 375 -10.35 -14.51 -29.37
N THR A 376 -9.35 -14.37 -30.22
CA THR A 376 -8.10 -15.13 -30.17
C THR A 376 -7.01 -14.26 -29.57
N LEU A 377 -6.42 -14.68 -28.45
CA LEU A 377 -5.32 -13.99 -27.81
C LEU A 377 -4.03 -14.73 -28.14
N ALA A 378 -3.06 -14.05 -28.75
CA ALA A 378 -1.68 -14.49 -28.72
C ALA A 378 -0.97 -13.73 -27.59
N ILE A 379 -0.30 -14.44 -26.69
CA ILE A 379 0.39 -13.86 -25.52
C ILE A 379 1.86 -14.23 -25.57
N ALA A 380 2.72 -13.26 -25.87
CA ALA A 380 4.16 -13.44 -25.85
C ALA A 380 4.72 -13.37 -24.42
N ARG A 381 5.79 -14.12 -24.15
CA ARG A 381 6.46 -14.18 -22.84
C ARG A 381 5.49 -14.47 -21.68
N PRO A 382 4.71 -15.56 -21.78
CA PRO A 382 3.68 -15.87 -20.79
C PRO A 382 4.29 -16.10 -19.41
N VAL A 383 3.72 -15.45 -18.39
CA VAL A 383 4.04 -15.68 -16.97
C VAL A 383 2.86 -16.40 -16.33
N LEU A 384 3.02 -17.69 -16.03
CA LEU A 384 1.93 -18.57 -15.65
C LEU A 384 2.06 -19.02 -14.20
N ARG A 385 1.14 -18.56 -13.36
CA ARG A 385 1.15 -18.84 -11.92
C ARG A 385 -0.01 -19.75 -11.54
N ALA A 386 0.26 -20.68 -10.64
CA ALA A 386 -0.79 -21.45 -9.96
C ALA A 386 -1.14 -20.75 -8.65
N HIS A 387 -2.43 -20.50 -8.43
CA HIS A 387 -2.95 -19.89 -7.22
C HIS A 387 -3.79 -20.90 -6.46
N ASN A 388 -3.53 -21.01 -5.15
CA ASN A 388 -4.32 -21.77 -4.20
C ASN A 388 -4.58 -20.85 -3.01
N VAL A 389 -5.78 -20.31 -2.91
CA VAL A 389 -6.14 -19.30 -1.91
C VAL A 389 -7.21 -19.86 -0.98
N THR A 390 -6.99 -19.75 0.33
CA THR A 390 -7.98 -20.10 1.35
C THR A 390 -8.74 -18.84 1.73
N LEU A 391 -10.05 -18.86 1.48
CA LEU A 391 -10.96 -17.76 1.79
C LEU A 391 -11.35 -17.82 3.28
N ARG A 392 -11.81 -16.70 3.86
CA ARG A 392 -12.14 -16.60 5.30
C ARG A 392 -13.22 -17.59 5.74
N GLY A 393 -14.11 -18.00 4.82
CA GLY A 393 -15.11 -19.05 5.06
C GLY A 393 -14.58 -20.49 4.96
N GLY A 394 -13.28 -20.70 4.81
CA GLY A 394 -12.63 -22.02 4.69
C GLY A 394 -12.68 -22.65 3.29
N ALA A 395 -13.50 -22.11 2.38
CA ALA A 395 -13.49 -22.50 0.97
C ALA A 395 -12.14 -22.20 0.30
N ARG A 396 -11.78 -22.97 -0.73
CA ARG A 396 -10.54 -22.77 -1.50
C ARG A 396 -10.87 -22.34 -2.93
N ALA A 397 -10.15 -21.34 -3.42
CA ALA A 397 -10.12 -20.96 -4.83
C ALA A 397 -8.79 -21.43 -5.44
N SER A 398 -8.85 -22.23 -6.51
CA SER A 398 -7.69 -22.91 -7.12
C SER A 398 -7.71 -22.79 -8.64
N PHE A 399 -6.82 -21.97 -9.19
CA PHE A 399 -6.78 -21.70 -10.62
C PHE A 399 -5.35 -21.42 -11.11
N ARG A 400 -5.13 -21.59 -12.42
CA ARG A 400 -3.93 -21.08 -13.11
C ARG A 400 -4.25 -19.73 -13.74
N LEU A 401 -3.29 -18.81 -13.70
CA LEU A 401 -3.42 -17.44 -14.19
C LEU A 401 -2.20 -17.03 -15.00
N LEU A 402 -2.44 -16.49 -16.20
CA LEU A 402 -1.44 -15.79 -17.00
C LEU A 402 -1.47 -14.30 -16.67
N ARG A 403 -0.35 -13.81 -16.16
CA ARG A 403 -0.16 -12.39 -15.88
C ARG A 403 0.42 -11.70 -17.10
N VAL A 404 -0.25 -10.65 -17.56
CA VAL A 404 0.22 -9.79 -18.66
C VAL A 404 0.42 -8.38 -18.11
N THR A 405 1.68 -7.99 -17.89
CA THR A 405 2.02 -6.68 -17.33
C THR A 405 2.05 -5.56 -18.38
N ASP A 406 2.41 -5.91 -19.62
CA ASP A 406 2.44 -5.00 -20.77
C ASP A 406 1.48 -5.51 -21.85
N PRO A 407 0.34 -4.82 -22.09
CA PRO A 407 -0.62 -5.22 -23.12
C PRO A 407 -0.03 -5.35 -24.52
N ARG A 408 1.10 -4.70 -24.83
CA ARG A 408 1.76 -4.80 -26.15
C ARG A 408 2.39 -6.17 -26.40
N THR A 409 2.50 -6.99 -25.36
CA THR A 409 2.86 -8.42 -25.48
C THR A 409 1.67 -9.29 -25.92
N LEU A 410 0.50 -8.68 -26.15
CA LEU A 410 -0.70 -9.34 -26.68
C LEU A 410 -0.94 -8.98 -28.14
N ALA A 411 -1.56 -9.93 -28.84
CA ALA A 411 -2.28 -9.65 -30.07
C ALA A 411 -3.68 -10.26 -30.00
N VAL A 412 -4.68 -9.47 -30.43
CA VAL A 412 -6.09 -9.89 -30.47
C VAL A 412 -6.47 -10.14 -31.93
N ASN A 413 -6.89 -11.36 -32.23
CA ASN A 413 -7.24 -11.79 -33.59
C ASN A 413 -6.13 -11.49 -34.61
N GLY A 414 -4.86 -11.71 -34.21
CA GLY A 414 -3.68 -11.50 -35.05
C GLY A 414 -3.21 -10.04 -35.16
N ARG A 415 -3.85 -9.10 -34.47
CA ARG A 415 -3.45 -7.68 -34.45
C ARG A 415 -2.79 -7.33 -33.12
N PRO A 416 -1.53 -6.85 -33.10
CA PRO A 416 -0.89 -6.37 -31.88
C PRO A 416 -1.70 -5.27 -31.20
N ILE A 417 -1.70 -5.24 -29.87
CA ILE A 417 -2.35 -4.17 -29.12
C ILE A 417 -1.58 -2.86 -29.31
N PRO A 418 -2.23 -1.79 -29.78
CA PRO A 418 -1.57 -0.52 -30.01
C PRO A 418 -1.50 0.32 -28.73
N ASN A 419 -0.73 1.41 -28.74
CA ASN A 419 -0.48 2.22 -27.54
C ASN A 419 -1.75 2.88 -26.98
N GLU A 420 -2.79 3.10 -27.80
CA GLU A 420 -4.06 3.72 -27.39
C GLU A 420 -4.96 2.77 -26.58
N TRP A 421 -4.51 1.54 -26.33
CA TRP A 421 -5.18 0.58 -25.44
C TRP A 421 -4.48 0.47 -24.08
N LEU A 422 -3.41 1.23 -23.88
CA LEU A 422 -2.73 1.32 -22.59
C LEU A 422 -3.50 2.28 -21.67
N ALA A 423 -3.52 1.95 -20.38
CA ALA A 423 -4.10 2.83 -19.37
C ALA A 423 -3.32 4.17 -19.31
N PRO A 424 -3.96 5.26 -18.87
CA PRO A 424 -3.25 6.51 -18.62
C PRO A 424 -2.16 6.30 -17.56
N VAL A 425 -1.08 7.09 -17.68
CA VAL A 425 0.11 7.01 -16.80
C VAL A 425 -0.23 7.23 -15.32
N ILE A 426 -1.33 7.92 -15.04
CA ILE A 426 -1.80 8.24 -13.69
C ILE A 426 -3.10 7.47 -13.43
N LEU A 427 -3.07 6.56 -12.46
CA LEU A 427 -4.27 5.97 -11.88
C LEU A 427 -4.62 6.71 -10.59
N LYS A 428 -5.89 7.11 -10.42
CA LYS A 428 -6.38 7.59 -9.13
C LYS A 428 -6.43 6.40 -8.18
N SER A 429 -5.50 6.33 -7.23
CA SER A 429 -5.58 5.41 -6.09
C SER A 429 -6.46 5.98 -4.97
N GLU A 430 -6.97 5.16 -4.06
CA GLU A 430 -7.63 5.63 -2.83
C GLU A 430 -6.64 5.75 -1.66
N LEU A 431 -5.36 5.38 -1.87
CA LEU A 431 -4.31 5.29 -0.85
C LEU A 431 -3.80 6.62 -0.29
N TYR A 432 -4.33 7.77 -0.71
CA TYR A 432 -3.69 9.06 -0.43
C TYR A 432 -4.19 9.77 0.82
N ASN A 433 -5.16 9.17 1.54
CA ASN A 433 -5.80 9.77 2.71
C ASN A 433 -5.54 9.02 4.03
N SER A 434 -4.64 8.04 4.03
CA SER A 434 -4.19 7.31 5.24
C SER A 434 -2.82 7.77 5.69
#